data_AF-A0A943WTF1-F1
#
_entry.id   AF-A0A943WTF1-F1
#
_cell.length_a   1.000
_cell.length_b   1.000
_cell.length_c   1.000
_cell.angle_alpha   90.00
_cell.angle_beta   90.00
_cell.angle_gamma   90.00
#
_symmetry.space_group_name_H-M   'P 1'
#
loop_
_entity.id
_entity.type
_entity.pdbx_description
1 polymer ?
#
loop_
_entity_poly.entity_id
_entity_poly.type
_entity_poly.pdbx_seq_one_letter_code
_entity_poly.pdbx_strand_id
1 'polypeptide(L)'
;MESEMQKIFDRFSTDFNSIFMYMSGKQKKEIAYLSPTLFIRWYYSALFSETILSPSAIVESQDSFLQKDRGFYGFCVHFDNVSGERVNFTFKKEFYSLDDHPIYKDIDVFMDYMNPALYLSDKFVLKEKDIHNLQKQLSVSDRYYVNYIFNLVGKLGLYKSIPSLTEPCICSDTSCGFFSLSSHEKFKHIYNSSLNICAEMLNKELPYDLNPIDSPTLESFLRTPISIDDMFVSLYDNVGIDIRDIWKKADNSTLDGVDSSILSSLLYMGILTDRAFIYIFGHYLRLIRPLYSYKINFKEIINSLFTSIAIGGEQELELFVPCTSYTLTPLGKLFFNGTSANKISPIPIDKILLSLNAENHLNLLDIDNSENSTNRIYTIKACYANNKRLWKIIEIESNIPVELAANYILTMFLLPVNKKYIIKSKSKNKKEIIYVPFKCKEDFVLPFSDLLNNDNNLITFITDREHRIELKLSDEHDFIDKIVYPRILSQSKELTEYEHNLFL
;
A
#
# COMPACT_ATOMS: atom_id res chain seq x y z
N MET A 1 -5.53 -28.36 -1.46
CA MET A 1 -6.06 -27.39 -0.46
C MET A 1 -7.47 -27.82 -0.09
N GLU A 2 -7.93 -27.61 1.15
CA GLU A 2 -9.34 -27.86 1.48
C GLU A 2 -10.21 -26.99 0.56
N SER A 3 -11.20 -27.61 -0.10
CA SER A 3 -12.02 -26.99 -1.16
C SER A 3 -12.69 -25.68 -0.70
N GLU A 4 -13.01 -25.57 0.59
CA GLU A 4 -13.69 -24.40 1.16
C GLU A 4 -12.75 -23.22 1.42
N MET A 5 -11.51 -23.47 1.87
CA MET A 5 -10.51 -22.40 2.03
C MET A 5 -10.09 -21.80 0.68
N GLN A 6 -10.10 -22.60 -0.39
CA GLN A 6 -9.90 -22.09 -1.76
C GLN A 6 -10.94 -21.04 -2.12
N LYS A 7 -12.21 -21.27 -1.79
CA LYS A 7 -13.29 -20.31 -2.08
C LYS A 7 -13.08 -18.97 -1.35
N ILE A 8 -12.55 -18.98 -0.13
CA ILE A 8 -12.20 -17.75 0.59
C ILE A 8 -11.08 -17.00 -0.16
N PHE A 9 -10.02 -17.69 -0.57
CA PHE A 9 -8.90 -17.07 -1.29
C PHE A 9 -9.24 -16.65 -2.73
N ASP A 10 -10.16 -17.36 -3.40
CA ASP A 10 -10.67 -16.98 -4.72
C ASP A 10 -11.41 -15.63 -4.67
N ARG A 11 -11.93 -15.23 -3.51
CA ARG A 11 -12.54 -13.91 -3.31
C ARG A 11 -11.50 -12.79 -3.42
N PHE A 12 -10.30 -12.96 -2.86
CA PHE A 12 -9.19 -12.02 -3.10
C PHE A 12 -8.93 -11.85 -4.60
N SER A 13 -8.80 -12.98 -5.32
CA SER A 13 -8.54 -12.97 -6.76
C SER A 13 -9.65 -12.26 -7.55
N THR A 14 -10.91 -12.50 -7.16
CA THR A 14 -12.08 -11.92 -7.82
C THR A 14 -12.18 -10.42 -7.55
N ASP A 15 -12.12 -10.02 -6.29
CA ASP A 15 -12.28 -8.63 -5.86
C ASP A 15 -11.13 -7.77 -6.43
N PHE A 16 -9.89 -8.24 -6.34
CA PHE A 16 -8.73 -7.55 -6.92
C PHE A 16 -8.87 -7.42 -8.45
N ASN A 17 -9.13 -8.52 -9.15
CA ASN A 17 -9.18 -8.51 -10.62
C ASN A 17 -10.38 -7.71 -11.17
N SER A 18 -11.47 -7.60 -10.42
CA SER A 18 -12.64 -6.79 -10.80
C SER A 18 -12.30 -5.31 -10.99
N ILE A 19 -11.31 -4.80 -10.25
CA ILE A 19 -10.83 -3.41 -10.37
C ILE A 19 -9.62 -3.34 -11.30
N PHE A 20 -8.67 -4.28 -11.14
CA PHE A 20 -7.41 -4.31 -11.88
C PHE A 20 -7.59 -4.35 -13.41
N MET A 21 -8.63 -5.01 -13.91
CA MET A 21 -8.86 -5.12 -15.36
C MET A 21 -9.03 -3.77 -16.05
N TYR A 22 -9.54 -2.75 -15.33
CA TYR A 22 -9.74 -1.38 -15.81
C TYR A 22 -8.53 -0.47 -15.63
N MET A 23 -7.43 -0.98 -15.08
CA MET A 23 -6.15 -0.28 -15.01
C MET A 23 -5.38 -0.45 -16.31
N SER A 24 -4.50 0.51 -16.62
CA SER A 24 -3.70 0.52 -17.85
C SER A 24 -2.26 0.98 -17.62
N GLY A 25 -1.43 0.92 -18.67
CA GLY A 25 -0.08 1.48 -18.67
C GLY A 25 0.92 0.82 -17.73
N LYS A 26 1.93 1.59 -17.33
CA LYS A 26 2.97 1.16 -16.39
C LYS A 26 2.36 0.88 -15.01
N GLN A 27 1.41 1.71 -14.60
CA GLN A 27 0.71 1.64 -13.32
C GLN A 27 0.07 0.27 -13.11
N LYS A 28 -0.64 -0.25 -14.11
CA LYS A 28 -1.20 -1.61 -14.07
C LYS A 28 -0.14 -2.66 -13.73
N LYS A 29 1.01 -2.61 -14.40
CA LYS A 29 2.09 -3.57 -14.18
C LYS A 29 2.67 -3.45 -12.76
N GLU A 30 2.89 -2.23 -12.27
CA GLU A 30 3.38 -2.01 -10.91
C GLU A 30 2.36 -2.51 -9.85
N ILE A 31 1.07 -2.24 -10.04
CA ILE A 31 0.00 -2.76 -9.17
C ILE A 31 0.00 -4.29 -9.14
N ALA A 32 0.28 -4.96 -10.26
CA ALA A 32 0.41 -6.42 -10.28
C ALA A 32 1.59 -6.89 -9.40
N TYR A 33 2.74 -6.21 -9.42
CA TYR A 33 3.87 -6.52 -8.53
C TYR A 33 3.60 -6.24 -7.05
N LEU A 34 2.70 -5.29 -6.76
CA LEU A 34 2.24 -4.95 -5.40
C LEU A 34 1.11 -5.85 -4.88
N SER A 35 0.49 -6.65 -5.75
CA SER A 35 -0.62 -7.53 -5.37
C SER A 35 -0.33 -8.47 -4.20
N PRO A 36 0.90 -8.98 -3.99
CA PRO A 36 1.21 -9.81 -2.82
C PRO A 36 1.24 -9.01 -1.52
N THR A 37 1.65 -7.74 -1.55
CA THR A 37 1.57 -6.85 -0.38
C THR A 37 0.11 -6.63 0.01
N LEU A 38 -0.74 -6.38 -0.99
CA LEU A 38 -2.18 -6.22 -0.78
C LEU A 38 -2.85 -7.50 -0.28
N PHE A 39 -2.39 -8.67 -0.75
CA PHE A 39 -2.84 -9.95 -0.21
C PHE A 39 -2.47 -10.11 1.27
N ILE A 40 -1.26 -9.71 1.69
CA ILE A 40 -0.86 -9.78 3.09
C ILE A 40 -1.81 -8.97 3.95
N ARG A 41 -2.05 -7.70 3.58
CA ARG A 41 -3.03 -6.84 4.26
C ARG A 41 -4.41 -7.52 4.30
N TRP A 42 -4.90 -8.03 3.17
CA TRP A 42 -6.20 -8.70 3.06
C TRP A 42 -6.29 -9.96 3.95
N TYR A 43 -5.23 -10.76 3.98
CA TYR A 43 -5.16 -12.04 4.69
C TYR A 43 -5.29 -11.87 6.22
N TYR A 44 -4.90 -10.70 6.74
CA TYR A 44 -5.05 -10.34 8.15
C TYR A 44 -6.22 -9.38 8.41
N SER A 45 -6.83 -8.82 7.37
CA SER A 45 -8.03 -7.99 7.47
C SER A 45 -9.28 -8.81 7.74
N ALA A 46 -10.22 -8.19 8.46
CA ALA A 46 -11.52 -8.75 8.72
C ALA A 46 -12.31 -8.94 7.41
N LEU A 47 -12.96 -10.09 7.26
CA LEU A 47 -13.87 -10.37 6.14
C LEU A 47 -15.19 -9.58 6.27
N PHE A 48 -15.55 -9.25 7.51
CA PHE A 48 -16.70 -8.41 7.88
C PHE A 48 -16.19 -7.29 8.80
N SER A 49 -16.63 -6.05 8.56
CA SER A 49 -16.20 -4.89 9.34
C SER A 49 -16.43 -5.07 10.84
N GLU A 50 -15.51 -4.54 11.65
CA GLU A 50 -15.56 -4.58 13.12
C GLU A 50 -15.54 -5.99 13.72
N THR A 51 -14.93 -6.95 13.00
CA THR A 51 -14.74 -8.31 13.50
C THR A 51 -13.27 -8.72 13.49
N ILE A 52 -12.95 -9.80 14.20
CA ILE A 52 -11.62 -10.45 14.17
C ILE A 52 -11.54 -11.61 13.16
N LEU A 53 -12.56 -11.75 12.30
CA LEU A 53 -12.72 -12.88 11.38
C LEU A 53 -11.93 -12.61 10.10
N SER A 54 -10.62 -12.78 10.17
CA SER A 54 -9.72 -12.72 9.01
C SER A 54 -9.46 -14.10 8.41
N PRO A 55 -9.00 -14.18 7.14
CA PRO A 55 -8.53 -15.44 6.57
C PRO A 55 -7.45 -16.13 7.41
N SER A 56 -6.54 -15.37 8.02
CA SER A 56 -5.52 -15.89 8.93
C SER A 56 -6.12 -16.48 10.21
N ALA A 57 -7.12 -15.82 10.81
CA ALA A 57 -7.84 -16.32 11.97
C ALA A 57 -8.53 -17.65 11.68
N ILE A 58 -9.15 -17.76 10.51
CA ILE A 58 -9.83 -18.98 10.08
C ILE A 58 -8.82 -20.13 9.95
N VAL A 59 -7.70 -19.90 9.25
CA VAL A 59 -6.64 -20.91 9.07
C VAL A 59 -6.10 -21.38 10.42
N GLU A 60 -5.72 -20.47 11.31
CA GLU A 60 -5.15 -20.82 12.62
C GLU A 60 -6.18 -21.45 13.59
N SER A 61 -7.48 -21.34 13.31
CA SER A 61 -8.53 -21.98 14.09
C SER A 61 -8.78 -23.45 13.73
N GLN A 62 -8.30 -23.93 12.57
CA GLN A 62 -8.51 -25.33 12.16
C GLN A 62 -7.37 -26.23 12.62
N ASP A 63 -7.72 -27.37 13.22
CA ASP A 63 -6.74 -28.38 13.63
C ASP A 63 -5.93 -28.95 12.43
N SER A 64 -6.47 -28.94 11.21
CA SER A 64 -5.78 -29.40 9.99
C SER A 64 -4.60 -28.52 9.56
N PHE A 65 -4.51 -27.30 10.09
CA PHE A 65 -3.40 -26.38 9.85
C PHE A 65 -2.43 -26.27 11.03
N LEU A 66 -2.67 -27.00 12.12
CA LEU A 66 -1.83 -26.98 13.32
C LEU A 66 -1.06 -28.30 13.48
N GLN A 67 0.24 -28.22 13.74
CA GLN A 67 1.03 -29.37 14.20
C GLN A 67 1.53 -29.09 15.62
N LYS A 68 0.88 -29.76 16.58
CA LYS A 68 1.12 -29.57 18.01
C LYS A 68 2.62 -29.61 18.34
N ASP A 69 3.06 -28.63 19.13
CA ASP A 69 4.42 -28.48 19.65
C ASP A 69 5.53 -28.36 18.59
N ARG A 70 5.16 -28.14 17.31
CA ARG A 70 6.12 -28.04 16.21
C ARG A 70 5.95 -26.78 15.37
N GLY A 71 4.71 -26.45 14.98
CA GLY A 71 4.48 -25.38 14.03
C GLY A 71 3.07 -25.36 13.47
N PHE A 72 2.87 -24.56 12.42
CA PHE A 72 1.58 -24.42 11.77
C PHE A 72 1.74 -24.09 10.28
N TYR A 73 0.65 -24.24 9.54
CA TYR A 73 0.62 -23.89 8.13
C TYR A 73 0.08 -22.47 7.94
N GLY A 74 0.78 -21.68 7.14
CA GLY A 74 0.34 -20.37 6.67
C GLY A 74 0.17 -20.36 5.15
N PHE A 75 -0.39 -19.28 4.62
CA PHE A 75 -0.57 -19.08 3.18
C PHE A 75 0.16 -17.85 2.68
N CYS A 76 0.74 -17.98 1.49
CA CYS A 76 1.35 -16.92 0.70
C CYS A 76 0.74 -16.93 -0.69
N VAL A 77 0.59 -15.75 -1.30
CA VAL A 77 0.14 -15.64 -2.70
C VAL A 77 1.33 -15.50 -3.62
N HIS A 78 1.32 -16.24 -4.72
CA HIS A 78 2.22 -16.10 -5.85
C HIS A 78 1.41 -15.62 -7.04
N PHE A 79 2.03 -14.90 -7.97
CA PHE A 79 1.32 -14.25 -9.06
C PHE A 79 2.05 -14.40 -10.39
N ASP A 80 1.27 -14.45 -11.45
CA ASP A 80 1.72 -14.45 -12.84
C ASP A 80 0.84 -13.52 -13.69
N ASN A 81 1.20 -13.39 -14.98
CA ASN A 81 0.45 -12.61 -15.96
C ASN A 81 0.35 -11.11 -15.65
N VAL A 82 1.46 -10.49 -15.24
CA VAL A 82 1.56 -9.07 -14.85
C VAL A 82 1.13 -8.05 -15.92
N SER A 83 1.02 -8.47 -17.18
CA SER A 83 0.61 -7.63 -18.30
C SER A 83 -0.75 -8.02 -18.90
N GLY A 84 -1.41 -9.02 -18.33
CA GLY A 84 -2.71 -9.47 -18.77
C GLY A 84 -3.86 -8.58 -18.28
N GLU A 85 -5.07 -8.92 -18.70
CA GLU A 85 -6.30 -8.32 -18.18
C GLU A 85 -6.54 -8.72 -16.72
N ARG A 86 -6.04 -9.89 -16.31
CA ARG A 86 -6.15 -10.44 -14.96
C ARG A 86 -4.80 -10.96 -14.50
N VAL A 87 -4.53 -10.78 -13.21
CA VAL A 87 -3.42 -11.40 -12.51
C VAL A 87 -3.82 -12.81 -12.11
N ASN A 88 -2.97 -13.79 -12.43
CA ASN A 88 -3.20 -15.19 -12.07
C ASN A 88 -2.59 -15.45 -10.70
N PHE A 89 -3.42 -15.67 -9.70
CA PHE A 89 -2.97 -15.93 -8.33
C PHE A 89 -2.90 -17.42 -8.03
N THR A 90 -1.81 -17.84 -7.39
CA THR A 90 -1.63 -19.18 -6.84
C THR A 90 -1.38 -19.07 -5.34
N PHE A 91 -2.23 -19.70 -4.53
CA PHE A 91 -2.10 -19.68 -3.08
C PHE A 91 -1.28 -20.89 -2.62
N LYS A 92 -0.08 -20.64 -2.11
CA LYS A 92 0.83 -21.67 -1.62
C LYS A 92 0.68 -21.85 -0.10
N LYS A 93 0.54 -23.11 0.31
CA LYS A 93 0.50 -23.53 1.71
C LYS A 93 1.93 -23.82 2.15
N GLU A 94 2.43 -23.07 3.12
CA GLU A 94 3.79 -23.20 3.66
C GLU A 94 3.75 -23.63 5.13
N PHE A 95 4.66 -24.49 5.54
CA PHE A 95 4.78 -24.93 6.93
C PHE A 95 5.82 -24.07 7.67
N TYR A 96 5.44 -23.53 8.82
CA TYR A 96 6.27 -22.66 9.63
C TYR A 96 6.60 -23.36 10.96
N SER A 97 7.87 -23.67 11.14
CA SER A 97 8.43 -24.26 12.37
C SER A 97 9.84 -23.70 12.62
N LEU A 98 10.36 -23.84 13.84
CA LEU A 98 11.74 -23.44 14.13
C LEU A 98 12.77 -24.33 13.40
N ASP A 99 12.42 -25.58 13.11
CA ASP A 99 13.33 -26.55 12.48
C ASP A 99 13.43 -26.39 10.96
N ASP A 100 12.31 -26.09 10.29
CA ASP A 100 12.17 -25.94 8.84
C ASP A 100 11.33 -24.70 8.52
N HIS A 101 11.85 -23.51 8.84
CA HIS A 101 11.21 -22.25 8.50
C HIS A 101 11.48 -21.90 7.02
N PRO A 102 10.48 -21.45 6.23
CA PRO A 102 10.68 -21.12 4.82
C PRO A 102 11.82 -20.13 4.55
N ILE A 103 12.03 -19.19 5.48
CA ILE A 103 13.12 -18.21 5.42
C ILE A 103 14.51 -18.81 5.24
N TYR A 104 14.77 -20.04 5.71
CA TYR A 104 16.08 -20.67 5.55
C TYR A 104 16.36 -20.94 4.06
N LYS A 105 15.36 -21.51 3.38
CA LYS A 105 15.42 -21.78 1.94
C LYS A 105 15.48 -20.49 1.13
N ASP A 106 14.76 -19.45 1.58
CA ASP A 106 14.79 -18.14 0.94
C ASP A 106 16.15 -17.45 1.04
N ILE A 107 16.84 -17.59 2.17
CA ILE A 107 18.23 -17.13 2.33
C ILE A 107 19.13 -17.88 1.35
N ASP A 108 19.01 -19.20 1.24
CA ASP A 108 19.80 -20.00 0.29
C ASP A 108 19.55 -19.57 -1.16
N VAL A 109 18.28 -19.39 -1.56
CA VAL A 109 17.90 -18.89 -2.90
C VAL A 109 18.50 -17.50 -3.18
N PHE A 110 18.46 -16.60 -2.20
CA PHE A 110 19.04 -15.27 -2.35
C PHE A 110 20.57 -15.31 -2.48
N MET A 111 21.22 -16.19 -1.71
CA MET A 111 22.67 -16.41 -1.75
C MET A 111 23.14 -16.97 -3.09
N ASP A 112 22.37 -17.89 -3.68
CA ASP A 112 22.62 -18.43 -5.01
C ASP A 112 22.41 -17.35 -6.09
N TYR A 113 21.38 -16.51 -5.96
CA TYR A 113 21.12 -15.42 -6.89
C TYR A 113 22.26 -14.39 -6.93
N MET A 114 22.97 -14.19 -5.82
CA MET A 114 24.12 -13.28 -5.75
C MET A 114 25.41 -13.82 -6.38
N ASN A 115 25.45 -15.10 -6.77
CA ASN A 115 26.66 -15.76 -7.26
C ASN A 115 26.72 -15.73 -8.82
N PRO A 116 27.83 -15.29 -9.46
CA PRO A 116 29.09 -14.83 -8.87
C PRO A 116 29.10 -13.37 -8.41
N ALA A 117 28.15 -12.56 -8.85
CA ALA A 117 28.09 -11.13 -8.55
C ALA A 117 26.66 -10.59 -8.72
N LEU A 118 26.22 -9.80 -7.75
CA LEU A 118 25.00 -8.98 -7.84
C LEU A 118 25.38 -7.49 -7.84
N TYR A 119 24.86 -6.76 -8.82
CA TYR A 119 25.08 -5.31 -8.96
C TYR A 119 23.96 -4.53 -8.29
N LEU A 120 24.34 -3.59 -7.42
CA LEU A 120 23.42 -2.72 -6.72
C LEU A 120 23.35 -1.35 -7.42
N SER A 121 22.35 -0.56 -7.03
CA SER A 121 22.32 0.87 -7.36
C SER A 121 23.36 1.65 -6.56
N ASP A 122 23.62 2.90 -6.95
CA ASP A 122 24.54 3.82 -6.26
C ASP A 122 24.17 4.06 -4.79
N LYS A 123 22.88 3.93 -4.45
CA LYS A 123 22.37 4.05 -3.07
C LYS A 123 22.48 2.75 -2.27
N PHE A 124 23.17 1.73 -2.81
CA PHE A 124 23.32 0.41 -2.20
C PHE A 124 21.97 -0.32 -2.00
N VAL A 125 21.07 -0.18 -2.97
CA VAL A 125 19.75 -0.85 -3.00
C VAL A 125 19.66 -1.77 -4.22
N LEU A 126 18.90 -2.86 -4.10
CA LEU A 126 18.58 -3.76 -5.21
C LEU A 126 17.93 -3.01 -6.39
N LYS A 127 18.26 -3.42 -7.61
CA LYS A 127 17.60 -2.91 -8.82
C LYS A 127 16.22 -3.56 -8.98
N GLU A 128 15.24 -2.83 -9.51
CA GLU A 128 13.86 -3.32 -9.67
C GLU A 128 13.76 -4.64 -10.46
N LYS A 129 14.64 -4.85 -11.46
CA LYS A 129 14.70 -6.11 -12.19
C LYS A 129 15.03 -7.29 -11.26
N ASP A 130 15.97 -7.11 -10.34
CA ASP A 130 16.39 -8.15 -9.40
C ASP A 130 15.33 -8.38 -8.33
N ILE A 131 14.69 -7.31 -7.85
CA ILE A 131 13.52 -7.41 -6.96
C ILE A 131 12.44 -8.28 -7.60
N HIS A 132 12.03 -7.98 -8.84
CA HIS A 132 11.00 -8.75 -9.55
C HIS A 132 11.39 -10.21 -9.82
N ASN A 133 12.67 -10.49 -10.07
CA ASN A 133 13.16 -11.86 -10.30
C ASN A 133 13.16 -12.69 -9.02
N LEU A 134 13.66 -12.11 -7.93
CA LEU A 134 13.71 -12.76 -6.62
C LEU A 134 12.29 -12.96 -6.06
N GLN A 135 11.42 -11.96 -6.23
CA GLN A 135 10.02 -12.04 -5.80
C GLN A 135 9.31 -13.30 -6.32
N LYS A 136 9.65 -13.77 -7.53
CA LYS A 136 9.04 -14.99 -8.11
C LYS A 136 9.63 -16.31 -7.58
N GLN A 137 10.79 -16.26 -6.95
CA GLN A 137 11.54 -17.44 -6.52
C GLN A 137 11.39 -17.73 -5.03
N LEU A 138 11.19 -16.69 -4.20
CA LEU A 138 11.06 -16.81 -2.76
C LEU A 138 9.71 -17.40 -2.33
N SER A 139 9.65 -17.94 -1.12
CA SER A 139 8.43 -18.50 -0.52
C SER A 139 7.34 -17.44 -0.36
N VAL A 140 7.70 -16.23 0.06
CA VAL A 140 6.83 -15.06 0.08
C VAL A 140 7.11 -14.22 -1.15
N SER A 141 6.17 -14.20 -2.09
CA SER A 141 6.31 -13.50 -3.37
C SER A 141 6.08 -11.99 -3.23
N ASP A 142 6.64 -11.33 -2.22
CA ASP A 142 6.43 -9.90 -1.95
C ASP A 142 7.70 -9.05 -2.16
N ARG A 143 7.55 -7.85 -2.72
CA ARG A 143 8.69 -6.97 -3.02
C ARG A 143 9.37 -6.44 -1.75
N TYR A 144 8.61 -6.17 -0.69
CA TYR A 144 9.15 -5.69 0.58
C TYR A 144 9.82 -6.83 1.33
N TYR A 145 9.33 -8.07 1.17
CA TYR A 145 10.04 -9.26 1.66
C TYR A 145 11.41 -9.44 0.99
N VAL A 146 11.53 -9.24 -0.33
CA VAL A 146 12.84 -9.31 -1.02
C VAL A 146 13.83 -8.29 -0.43
N ASN A 147 13.38 -7.05 -0.22
CA ASN A 147 14.20 -6.01 0.41
C ASN A 147 14.56 -6.35 1.87
N TYR A 148 13.63 -6.96 2.61
CA TYR A 148 13.88 -7.46 3.95
C TYR A 148 14.95 -8.57 3.95
N ILE A 149 14.87 -9.55 3.04
CA ILE A 149 15.88 -10.60 2.90
C ILE A 149 17.25 -10.01 2.58
N PHE A 150 17.33 -9.04 1.66
CA PHE A 150 18.59 -8.35 1.37
C PHE A 150 19.20 -7.70 2.61
N ASN A 151 18.40 -6.96 3.39
CA ASN A 151 18.87 -6.34 4.63
C ASN A 151 19.27 -7.39 5.68
N LEU A 152 18.50 -8.46 5.82
CA LEU A 152 18.73 -9.55 6.75
C LEU A 152 20.06 -10.26 6.45
N VAL A 153 20.28 -10.66 5.20
CA VAL A 153 21.51 -11.30 4.72
C VAL A 153 22.72 -10.38 4.97
N GLY A 154 22.56 -9.07 4.80
CA GLY A 154 23.58 -8.09 5.15
C GLY A 154 23.90 -8.04 6.65
N LYS A 155 22.87 -8.00 7.51
CA LYS A 155 23.05 -8.00 8.99
C LYS A 155 23.64 -9.30 9.52
N LEU A 156 23.35 -10.42 8.87
CA LEU A 156 23.92 -11.72 9.17
C LEU A 156 25.36 -11.87 8.62
N GLY A 157 25.85 -10.91 7.83
CA GLY A 157 27.20 -10.94 7.26
C GLY A 157 27.39 -12.01 6.20
N LEU A 158 26.34 -12.32 5.43
CA LEU A 158 26.35 -13.42 4.46
C LEU A 158 26.82 -13.01 3.06
N TYR A 159 27.15 -11.75 2.82
CA TYR A 159 27.78 -11.32 1.57
C TYR A 159 28.98 -10.41 1.83
N LYS A 160 29.86 -10.31 0.84
CA LYS A 160 31.00 -9.38 0.82
C LYS A 160 30.89 -8.44 -0.37
N SER A 161 31.31 -7.20 -0.18
CA SER A 161 31.44 -6.24 -1.28
C SER A 161 32.64 -6.61 -2.16
N ILE A 162 32.44 -6.59 -3.47
CA ILE A 162 33.49 -6.82 -4.47
C ILE A 162 33.89 -5.47 -5.07
N PRO A 163 35.20 -5.18 -5.26
CA PRO A 163 35.64 -4.01 -5.98
C PRO A 163 35.06 -3.98 -7.41
N SER A 164 34.44 -2.85 -7.77
CA SER A 164 33.85 -2.63 -9.09
C SER A 164 34.12 -1.18 -9.51
N LEU A 165 34.32 -0.97 -10.83
CA LEU A 165 34.72 0.33 -11.38
C LEU A 165 33.57 1.34 -11.46
N THR A 166 32.32 0.87 -11.57
CA THR A 166 31.18 1.72 -11.92
C THR A 166 30.04 1.65 -10.90
N GLU A 167 29.70 0.46 -10.43
CA GLU A 167 28.54 0.24 -9.55
C GLU A 167 28.92 -0.64 -8.35
N PRO A 168 28.36 -0.42 -7.15
CA PRO A 168 28.57 -1.31 -6.01
C PRO A 168 28.15 -2.75 -6.34
N CYS A 169 28.98 -3.72 -5.96
CA CYS A 169 28.75 -5.12 -6.26
C CYS A 169 28.99 -5.98 -5.02
N ILE A 170 28.20 -7.03 -4.85
CA ILE A 170 28.31 -8.00 -3.75
C ILE A 170 28.34 -9.43 -4.28
N CYS A 171 28.95 -10.34 -3.52
CA CYS A 171 28.85 -11.79 -3.72
C CYS A 171 28.58 -12.52 -2.41
N SER A 172 28.03 -13.72 -2.53
CA SER A 172 27.76 -14.60 -1.39
C SER A 172 29.04 -15.03 -0.67
N ASP A 173 28.97 -15.01 0.67
CA ASP A 173 29.98 -15.57 1.56
C ASP A 173 29.49 -16.86 2.21
N THR A 174 29.60 -17.97 1.48
CA THR A 174 29.21 -19.30 1.96
C THR A 174 30.11 -19.83 3.08
N SER A 175 31.24 -19.17 3.36
CA SER A 175 32.14 -19.52 4.47
C SER A 175 31.67 -18.99 5.84
N CYS A 176 30.58 -18.22 5.87
CA CYS A 176 30.04 -17.66 7.10
C CYS A 176 29.59 -18.77 8.08
N GLY A 177 29.99 -18.64 9.35
CA GLY A 177 29.63 -19.59 10.41
C GLY A 177 28.12 -19.77 10.63
N PHE A 178 27.29 -18.84 10.15
CA PHE A 178 25.83 -18.94 10.18
C PHE A 178 25.30 -20.26 9.63
N PHE A 179 25.85 -20.75 8.51
CA PHE A 179 25.37 -21.99 7.88
C PHE A 179 25.64 -23.24 8.71
N SER A 180 26.63 -23.19 9.60
CA SER A 180 27.00 -24.29 10.51
C SER A 180 26.15 -24.38 11.79
N LEU A 181 25.36 -23.35 12.09
CA LEU A 181 24.50 -23.30 13.27
C LEU A 181 23.33 -24.29 13.19
N SER A 182 22.80 -24.68 14.35
CA SER A 182 21.52 -25.42 14.41
C SER A 182 20.36 -24.55 13.92
N SER A 183 19.25 -25.16 13.48
CA SER A 183 18.07 -24.41 13.00
C SER A 183 17.55 -23.42 14.06
N HIS A 184 17.52 -23.81 15.33
CA HIS A 184 17.08 -22.94 16.41
C HIS A 184 18.00 -21.72 16.61
N GLU A 185 19.31 -21.92 16.56
CA GLU A 185 20.28 -20.83 16.63
C GLU A 185 20.19 -19.91 15.41
N LYS A 186 20.06 -20.48 14.20
CA LYS A 186 19.82 -19.70 12.97
C LYS A 186 18.60 -18.81 13.12
N PHE A 187 17.47 -19.36 13.59
CA PHE A 187 16.25 -18.59 13.82
C PHE A 187 16.47 -17.46 14.82
N LYS A 188 17.20 -17.71 15.91
CA LYS A 188 17.50 -16.69 16.92
C LYS A 188 18.36 -15.55 16.35
N HIS A 189 19.36 -15.88 15.52
CA HIS A 189 20.17 -14.86 14.82
C HIS A 189 19.35 -14.05 13.83
N ILE A 190 18.44 -14.71 13.09
CA ILE A 190 17.49 -14.05 12.20
C ILE A 190 16.62 -13.08 13.02
N TYR A 191 15.95 -13.58 14.06
CA TYR A 191 15.09 -12.81 14.94
C TYR A 191 15.77 -11.54 15.49
N ASN A 192 16.98 -11.69 16.05
CA ASN A 192 17.75 -10.55 16.58
C ASN A 192 18.13 -9.55 15.48
N SER A 193 18.48 -10.04 14.29
CA SER A 193 18.79 -9.17 13.15
C SER A 193 17.55 -8.43 12.67
N SER A 194 16.37 -9.07 12.68
CA SER A 194 15.09 -8.46 12.35
C SER A 194 14.69 -7.36 13.32
N LEU A 195 14.95 -7.53 14.63
CA LEU A 195 14.76 -6.46 15.63
C LEU A 195 15.63 -5.25 15.31
N ASN A 196 16.91 -5.47 14.99
CA ASN A 196 17.83 -4.39 14.65
C ASN A 196 17.42 -3.68 13.35
N ILE A 197 16.98 -4.42 12.33
CA ILE A 197 16.45 -3.85 11.08
C ILE A 197 15.23 -2.98 11.37
N CYS A 198 14.30 -3.48 12.18
CA CYS A 198 13.10 -2.74 12.58
C CYS A 198 13.47 -1.44 13.30
N ALA A 199 14.33 -1.51 14.32
CA ALA A 199 14.81 -0.34 15.06
C ALA A 199 15.48 0.68 14.15
N GLU A 200 16.34 0.26 13.22
CA GLU A 200 16.99 1.16 12.26
C GLU A 200 16.00 1.81 11.29
N MET A 201 14.97 1.08 10.84
CA MET A 201 13.94 1.63 9.95
C MET A 201 13.09 2.65 10.68
N LEU A 202 12.64 2.36 11.89
CA LEU A 202 11.83 3.28 12.68
C LEU A 202 12.63 4.54 13.03
N ASN A 203 13.83 4.40 13.62
CA ASN A 203 14.63 5.53 14.09
C ASN A 203 15.09 6.50 12.99
N LYS A 204 15.10 6.09 11.72
CA LYS A 204 15.39 7.00 10.60
C LYS A 204 14.30 8.05 10.39
N GLU A 205 13.07 7.70 10.73
CA GLU A 205 11.88 8.54 10.52
C GLU A 205 11.31 9.06 11.85
N LEU A 206 11.85 8.64 13.00
CA LEU A 206 11.45 9.22 14.29
C LEU A 206 11.81 10.73 14.31
N PRO A 207 10.89 11.60 14.72
CA PRO A 207 11.20 12.99 15.01
C PRO A 207 12.38 13.09 15.99
N TYR A 208 13.32 14.01 15.73
CA TYR A 208 14.59 14.15 16.47
C TYR A 208 14.46 14.31 18.00
N ASP A 209 13.27 14.63 18.50
CA ASP A 209 12.98 14.81 19.93
C ASP A 209 12.56 13.52 20.65
N LEU A 210 12.40 12.40 19.93
CA LEU A 210 12.02 11.12 20.50
C LEU A 210 13.24 10.28 20.92
N ASN A 211 13.12 9.56 22.03
CA ASN A 211 14.12 8.57 22.43
C ASN A 211 14.22 7.47 21.36
N PRO A 212 15.45 7.03 21.00
CA PRO A 212 15.62 5.97 20.02
C PRO A 212 14.93 4.67 20.46
N ILE A 213 14.21 4.05 19.53
CA ILE A 213 13.59 2.74 19.73
C ILE A 213 14.68 1.68 19.63
N ASP A 214 14.91 0.94 20.71
CA ASP A 214 15.92 -0.13 20.76
C ASP A 214 15.30 -1.54 20.61
N SER A 215 16.16 -2.51 20.29
CA SER A 215 15.76 -3.91 20.13
C SER A 215 15.10 -4.50 21.39
N PRO A 216 15.55 -4.22 22.63
CA PRO A 216 14.85 -4.63 23.84
C PRO A 216 13.40 -4.12 23.94
N THR A 217 13.14 -2.85 23.59
CA THR A 217 11.78 -2.29 23.59
C THR A 217 10.91 -3.04 22.60
N LEU A 218 11.39 -3.27 21.37
CA LEU A 218 10.67 -4.04 20.36
C LEU A 218 10.44 -5.51 20.77
N GLU A 219 11.43 -6.15 21.40
CA GLU A 219 11.28 -7.49 21.94
C GLU A 219 10.19 -7.56 23.01
N SER A 220 10.07 -6.53 23.86
CA SER A 220 9.04 -6.47 24.89
C SER A 220 7.62 -6.47 24.30
N PHE A 221 7.41 -5.73 23.21
CA PHE A 221 6.14 -5.71 22.47
C PHE A 221 5.79 -7.08 21.87
N LEU A 222 6.79 -7.81 21.38
CA LEU A 222 6.56 -9.15 20.83
C LEU A 222 6.24 -10.20 21.91
N ARG A 223 6.93 -10.14 23.05
CA ARG A 223 6.74 -11.10 24.15
C ARG A 223 5.39 -10.92 24.85
N THR A 224 4.97 -9.67 25.01
CA THR A 224 3.71 -9.30 25.63
C THR A 224 2.91 -8.45 24.66
N PRO A 225 2.11 -9.07 23.76
CA PRO A 225 1.35 -8.34 22.77
C PRO A 225 0.44 -7.28 23.41
N ILE A 226 0.56 -6.05 22.92
CA ILE A 226 -0.27 -4.88 23.29
C ILE A 226 -1.02 -4.37 22.07
N SER A 227 -1.99 -3.48 22.27
CA SER A 227 -2.60 -2.77 21.13
C SER A 227 -1.56 -1.86 20.46
N ILE A 228 -1.78 -1.53 19.18
CA ILE A 228 -0.88 -0.60 18.47
C ILE A 228 -0.97 0.80 19.06
N ASP A 229 -2.14 1.21 19.53
CA ASP A 229 -2.32 2.48 20.23
C ASP A 229 -1.50 2.51 21.53
N ASP A 230 -1.54 1.45 22.33
CA ASP A 230 -0.74 1.35 23.57
C ASP A 230 0.76 1.34 23.30
N MET A 231 1.17 0.78 22.16
CA MET A 231 2.57 0.81 21.74
C MET A 231 3.01 2.25 21.45
N PHE A 232 2.24 3.02 20.67
CA PHE A 232 2.55 4.43 20.44
C PHE A 232 2.49 5.26 21.72
N VAL A 233 1.49 5.03 22.55
CA VAL A 233 1.41 5.63 23.88
C VAL A 233 2.71 5.41 24.65
N SER A 234 3.20 4.17 24.71
CA SER A 234 4.42 3.85 25.46
C SER A 234 5.66 4.55 24.90
N LEU A 235 5.75 4.70 23.58
CA LEU A 235 6.88 5.34 22.90
C LEU A 235 6.89 6.87 23.11
N TYR A 236 5.72 7.51 23.09
CA TYR A 236 5.59 8.96 23.22
C TYR A 236 5.51 9.43 24.69
N ASP A 237 4.93 8.63 25.59
CA ASP A 237 4.94 8.92 27.03
C ASP A 237 6.39 9.04 27.55
N ASN A 238 7.32 8.25 26.99
CA ASN A 238 8.75 8.27 27.35
C ASN A 238 9.47 9.59 27.04
N VAL A 239 8.88 10.48 26.24
CA VAL A 239 9.40 11.83 25.97
C VAL A 239 8.49 12.95 26.47
N GLY A 240 7.48 12.60 27.27
CA GLY A 240 6.55 13.57 27.85
C GLY A 240 5.45 14.07 26.91
N ILE A 241 5.17 13.36 25.80
CA ILE A 241 4.06 13.69 24.90
C ILE A 241 2.87 12.77 25.23
N ASP A 242 1.78 13.36 25.75
CA ASP A 242 0.54 12.62 26.01
C ASP A 242 -0.33 12.57 24.75
N ILE A 243 -0.15 11.51 23.96
CA ILE A 243 -0.92 11.32 22.72
C ILE A 243 -2.42 11.09 23.00
N ARG A 244 -2.79 10.66 24.21
CA ARG A 244 -4.20 10.45 24.58
C ARG A 244 -4.93 11.78 24.70
N ASP A 245 -4.25 12.82 25.16
CA ASP A 245 -4.79 14.19 25.17
C ASP A 245 -4.98 14.72 23.74
N ILE A 246 -3.99 14.50 22.87
CA ILE A 246 -4.04 14.90 21.45
C ILE A 246 -5.23 14.24 20.73
N TRP A 247 -5.43 12.93 20.92
CA TRP A 247 -6.60 12.23 20.34
C TRP A 247 -7.93 12.80 20.84
N LYS A 248 -8.05 13.10 22.14
CA LYS A 248 -9.25 13.74 22.69
C LYS A 248 -9.50 15.14 22.11
N LYS A 249 -8.45 15.92 21.86
CA LYS A 249 -8.57 17.23 21.20
C LYS A 249 -8.97 17.09 19.73
N ALA A 250 -8.49 16.05 19.05
CA ALA A 250 -8.88 15.72 17.67
C ALA A 250 -10.37 15.42 17.57
N ASP A 251 -10.89 14.55 18.44
CA ASP A 251 -12.33 14.20 18.47
C ASP A 251 -13.22 15.43 18.72
N ASN A 252 -12.73 16.39 19.50
CA ASN A 252 -13.45 17.63 19.80
C ASN A 252 -13.19 18.77 18.79
N SER A 253 -12.43 18.52 17.71
CA SER A 253 -12.05 19.53 16.70
C SER A 253 -11.35 20.77 17.30
N THR A 254 -10.59 20.61 18.38
CA THR A 254 -9.85 21.68 19.07
C THR A 254 -8.33 21.54 18.96
N LEU A 255 -7.84 20.88 17.91
CA LEU A 255 -6.40 20.71 17.65
C LEU A 255 -5.73 22.04 17.33
N ASP A 256 -4.60 22.31 17.99
CA ASP A 256 -3.70 23.37 17.56
C ASP A 256 -2.73 22.87 16.47
N GLY A 257 -1.89 23.77 15.94
CA GLY A 257 -0.97 23.43 14.85
C GLY A 257 0.14 22.45 15.25
N VAL A 258 0.53 22.42 16.53
CA VAL A 258 1.57 21.51 17.04
C VAL A 258 0.97 20.12 17.19
N ASP A 259 -0.17 20.02 17.88
CA ASP A 259 -0.91 18.78 18.06
C ASP A 259 -1.31 18.15 16.71
N SER A 260 -1.69 18.98 15.72
CA SER A 260 -1.97 18.50 14.36
C SER A 260 -0.73 17.93 13.67
N SER A 261 0.45 18.52 13.87
CA SER A 261 1.71 18.03 13.30
C SER A 261 2.15 16.71 13.94
N ILE A 262 1.97 16.60 15.26
CA ILE A 262 2.24 15.36 16.02
C ILE A 262 1.29 14.25 15.54
N LEU A 263 0.00 14.54 15.38
CA LEU A 263 -0.98 13.57 14.89
C LEU A 263 -0.66 13.09 13.46
N SER A 264 -0.23 13.99 12.57
CA SER A 264 0.23 13.59 11.23
C SER A 264 1.48 12.70 11.27
N SER A 265 2.40 13.00 12.19
CA SER A 265 3.62 12.20 12.39
C SER A 265 3.28 10.82 12.94
N LEU A 266 2.33 10.72 13.87
CA LEU A 266 1.80 9.47 14.40
C LEU A 266 1.21 8.58 13.31
N LEU A 267 0.45 9.17 12.37
CA LEU A 267 -0.11 8.43 11.23
C LEU A 267 1.01 7.81 10.37
N TYR A 268 2.03 8.61 10.02
CA TYR A 268 3.17 8.14 9.24
C TYR A 268 3.96 7.05 9.98
N MET A 269 4.22 7.24 11.28
CA MET A 269 4.85 6.23 12.13
C MET A 269 4.02 4.95 12.23
N GLY A 270 2.68 5.05 12.21
CA GLY A 270 1.76 3.93 12.10
C GLY A 270 2.03 3.07 10.86
N ILE A 271 2.11 3.71 9.70
CA ILE A 271 2.36 3.09 8.40
C ILE A 271 3.74 2.44 8.37
N LEU A 272 4.77 3.15 8.86
CA LEU A 272 6.12 2.63 8.94
C LEU A 272 6.22 1.45 9.91
N THR A 273 5.53 1.50 11.04
CA THR A 273 5.50 0.39 12.01
C THR A 273 4.81 -0.84 11.45
N ASP A 274 3.73 -0.66 10.68
CA ASP A 274 3.09 -1.76 9.97
C ASP A 274 4.07 -2.45 9.02
N ARG A 275 4.79 -1.69 8.19
CA ARG A 275 5.81 -2.22 7.28
C ARG A 275 7.03 -2.83 8.00
N ALA A 276 7.58 -2.14 8.98
CA ALA A 276 8.89 -2.45 9.57
C ALA A 276 8.81 -3.43 10.75
N PHE A 277 7.66 -3.55 11.40
CA PHE A 277 7.47 -4.44 12.54
C PHE A 277 6.40 -5.49 12.25
N ILE A 278 5.19 -5.06 11.88
CA ILE A 278 4.02 -5.96 11.75
C ILE A 278 4.21 -6.94 10.59
N TYR A 279 4.68 -6.51 9.43
CA TYR A 279 4.93 -7.42 8.31
C TYR A 279 6.09 -8.38 8.59
N ILE A 280 7.18 -7.89 9.19
CA ILE A 280 8.37 -8.71 9.50
C ILE A 280 8.02 -9.81 10.49
N PHE A 281 7.50 -9.45 11.66
CA PHE A 281 7.19 -10.44 12.70
C PHE A 281 5.87 -11.17 12.43
N GLY A 282 4.99 -10.58 11.62
CA GLY A 282 3.66 -11.11 11.34
C GLY A 282 3.57 -12.05 10.15
N HIS A 283 3.94 -11.58 8.96
CA HIS A 283 3.82 -12.38 7.74
C HIS A 283 5.10 -13.13 7.38
N TYR A 284 6.26 -12.50 7.59
CA TYR A 284 7.54 -13.07 7.15
C TYR A 284 8.08 -14.11 8.12
N LEU A 285 8.12 -13.79 9.42
CA LEU A 285 8.60 -14.70 10.47
C LEU A 285 7.46 -15.46 11.18
N ARG A 286 6.20 -15.08 10.95
CA ARG A 286 5.02 -15.74 11.52
C ARG A 286 5.08 -15.93 13.04
N LEU A 287 5.63 -14.96 13.78
CA LEU A 287 5.66 -14.96 15.25
C LEU A 287 4.42 -14.31 15.85
N ILE A 288 3.90 -13.27 15.19
CA ILE A 288 2.65 -12.61 15.56
C ILE A 288 1.61 -12.76 14.45
N ARG A 289 0.34 -12.65 14.82
CA ARG A 289 -0.80 -12.58 13.91
C ARG A 289 -1.41 -11.19 14.05
N PRO A 290 -1.19 -10.30 13.08
CA PRO A 290 -1.85 -9.00 13.02
C PRO A 290 -3.37 -9.16 12.88
N LEU A 291 -4.11 -8.18 13.41
CA LEU A 291 -5.57 -8.08 13.30
C LEU A 291 -5.95 -6.68 12.83
N TYR A 292 -6.41 -6.58 11.58
CA TYR A 292 -6.99 -5.35 11.04
C TYR A 292 -8.51 -5.47 11.10
N SER A 293 -9.16 -4.62 11.90
CA SER A 293 -10.60 -4.71 12.18
C SER A 293 -11.50 -4.31 11.01
N TYR A 294 -10.92 -3.74 9.95
CA TYR A 294 -11.65 -3.26 8.78
C TYR A 294 -11.37 -4.13 7.54
N LYS A 295 -12.41 -4.26 6.72
CA LYS A 295 -12.35 -4.90 5.40
C LYS A 295 -11.53 -4.05 4.43
N ILE A 296 -10.80 -4.70 3.54
CA ILE A 296 -10.12 -4.01 2.45
C ILE A 296 -11.12 -3.50 1.40
N ASN A 297 -10.99 -2.24 1.02
CA ASN A 297 -11.66 -1.65 -0.13
C ASN A 297 -10.70 -1.63 -1.34
N PHE A 298 -10.75 -2.67 -2.17
CA PHE A 298 -9.89 -2.77 -3.36
C PHE A 298 -10.15 -1.64 -4.36
N LYS A 299 -11.39 -1.13 -4.47
CA LYS A 299 -11.71 -0.02 -5.38
C LYS A 299 -10.91 1.22 -5.01
N GLU A 300 -10.94 1.63 -3.74
CA GLU A 300 -10.21 2.81 -3.27
C GLU A 300 -8.69 2.60 -3.38
N ILE A 301 -8.16 1.50 -2.83
CA ILE A 301 -6.72 1.27 -2.75
C ILE A 301 -6.09 1.15 -4.14
N ILE A 302 -6.70 0.41 -5.07
CA ILE A 302 -6.14 0.23 -6.42
C ILE A 302 -6.21 1.54 -7.22
N ASN A 303 -7.29 2.32 -7.11
CA ASN A 303 -7.39 3.61 -7.79
C ASN A 303 -6.42 4.65 -7.20
N SER A 304 -6.21 4.64 -5.88
CA SER A 304 -5.22 5.51 -5.23
C SER A 304 -3.80 5.13 -5.62
N LEU A 305 -3.45 3.84 -5.58
CA LEU A 305 -2.16 3.32 -6.07
C LEU A 305 -1.92 3.69 -7.53
N PHE A 306 -2.93 3.54 -8.39
CA PHE A 306 -2.83 3.92 -9.79
C PHE A 306 -2.44 5.39 -9.94
N THR A 307 -3.09 6.28 -9.19
CA THR A 307 -2.81 7.71 -9.21
C THR A 307 -1.43 8.04 -8.62
N SER A 308 -1.08 7.45 -7.47
CA SER A 308 0.23 7.63 -6.82
C SER A 308 1.38 7.20 -7.74
N ILE A 309 1.27 6.03 -8.39
CA ILE A 309 2.26 5.56 -9.37
C ILE A 309 2.32 6.49 -10.58
N ALA A 310 1.18 6.99 -11.06
CA ALA A 310 1.12 7.91 -12.20
C ALA A 310 1.86 9.22 -11.93
N ILE A 311 1.80 9.71 -10.69
CA ILE A 311 2.50 10.95 -10.28
C ILE A 311 3.90 10.70 -9.72
N GLY A 312 4.31 9.45 -9.51
CA GLY A 312 5.59 9.14 -8.87
C GLY A 312 5.61 9.43 -7.38
N GLY A 313 4.44 9.40 -6.72
CA GLY A 313 4.29 9.61 -5.28
C GLY A 313 4.59 8.36 -4.45
N GLU A 314 4.46 8.50 -3.13
CA GLU A 314 4.64 7.42 -2.17
C GLU A 314 3.52 6.38 -2.29
N GLN A 315 3.91 5.10 -2.31
CA GLN A 315 2.98 3.97 -2.45
C GLN A 315 2.64 3.37 -1.09
N GLU A 316 3.53 3.55 -0.11
CA GLU A 316 3.46 3.00 1.22
C GLU A 316 2.17 3.36 1.95
N LEU A 317 1.67 4.59 1.75
CA LEU A 317 0.45 5.10 2.39
C LEU A 317 -0.80 4.27 2.02
N GLU A 318 -0.79 3.63 0.85
CA GLU A 318 -1.90 2.80 0.37
C GLU A 318 -1.71 1.32 0.70
N LEU A 319 -0.47 0.89 0.90
CA LEU A 319 -0.11 -0.51 1.09
C LEU A 319 -0.12 -0.91 2.56
N PHE A 320 0.29 0.00 3.45
CA PHE A 320 0.45 -0.24 4.87
C PHE A 320 -0.48 0.66 5.67
N VAL A 321 -1.08 0.10 6.71
CA VAL A 321 -1.98 0.81 7.62
C VAL A 321 -1.77 0.20 9.00
N PRO A 322 -1.70 0.95 10.10
CA PRO A 322 -1.56 0.34 11.41
C PRO A 322 -2.68 -0.67 11.70
N CYS A 323 -2.32 -1.89 12.11
CA CYS A 323 -3.30 -2.87 12.58
C CYS A 323 -3.91 -2.44 13.92
N THR A 324 -5.07 -2.98 14.31
CA THR A 324 -5.70 -2.63 15.60
C THR A 324 -4.96 -3.29 16.76
N SER A 325 -4.59 -4.56 16.59
CA SER A 325 -3.86 -5.35 17.60
C SER A 325 -3.16 -6.53 16.94
N TYR A 326 -2.40 -7.29 17.72
CA TYR A 326 -1.81 -8.54 17.28
C TYR A 326 -1.75 -9.55 18.42
N THR A 327 -1.66 -10.83 18.07
CA THR A 327 -1.54 -11.94 19.03
C THR A 327 -0.40 -12.86 18.65
N LEU A 328 0.19 -13.61 19.59
CA LEU A 328 1.18 -14.63 19.22
C LEU A 328 0.55 -15.75 18.37
N THR A 329 1.24 -16.12 17.29
CA THR A 329 0.92 -17.35 16.51
C THR A 329 1.31 -18.60 17.30
N PRO A 330 0.95 -19.81 16.84
CA PRO A 330 1.50 -21.05 17.41
C PRO A 330 3.03 -21.08 17.45
N LEU A 331 3.70 -20.60 16.39
CA LEU A 331 5.17 -20.54 16.34
C LEU A 331 5.74 -19.50 17.33
N GLY A 332 5.11 -18.32 17.42
CA GLY A 332 5.52 -17.29 18.38
C GLY A 332 5.42 -17.77 19.84
N LYS A 333 4.35 -18.49 20.18
CA LYS A 333 4.21 -19.10 21.51
C LYS A 333 5.33 -20.09 21.82
N LEU A 334 5.69 -20.96 20.85
CA LEU A 334 6.80 -21.89 20.97
C LEU A 334 8.15 -21.16 21.13
N PHE A 335 8.37 -20.09 20.38
CA PHE A 335 9.63 -19.36 20.41
C PHE A 335 9.82 -18.54 21.69
N PHE A 336 8.77 -17.89 22.20
CA PHE A 336 8.86 -17.03 23.38
C PHE A 336 8.59 -17.74 24.71
N ASN A 337 8.31 -19.04 24.70
CA ASN A 337 7.83 -19.81 25.87
C ASN A 337 6.57 -19.22 26.49
N GLY A 338 5.70 -18.63 25.67
CA GLY A 338 4.44 -18.02 26.11
C GLY A 338 3.44 -19.09 26.58
N THR A 339 2.70 -18.81 27.66
CA THR A 339 1.59 -19.68 28.08
C THR A 339 0.49 -19.69 27.02
N SER A 340 -0.11 -20.85 26.80
CA SER A 340 -1.20 -21.03 25.83
C SER A 340 -2.44 -20.23 26.23
N ALA A 341 -2.56 -18.98 25.79
CA ALA A 341 -3.85 -18.30 25.78
C ALA A 341 -4.75 -19.00 24.74
N ASN A 342 -5.93 -19.43 25.22
CA ASN A 342 -7.07 -20.12 24.60
C ASN A 342 -6.89 -20.57 23.14
N LYS A 343 -7.02 -21.89 22.91
CA LYS A 343 -7.25 -22.46 21.57
C LYS A 343 -8.37 -21.64 20.93
N ILE A 344 -8.10 -21.03 19.77
CA ILE A 344 -9.15 -20.35 19.00
C ILE A 344 -10.17 -21.43 18.65
N SER A 345 -11.41 -21.26 19.10
CA SER A 345 -12.48 -22.19 18.73
C SER A 345 -12.57 -22.28 17.21
N PRO A 346 -12.70 -23.49 16.64
CA PRO A 346 -12.79 -23.67 15.19
C PRO A 346 -13.86 -22.76 14.59
N ILE A 347 -13.45 -21.92 13.64
CA ILE A 347 -14.36 -21.01 12.95
C ILE A 347 -15.07 -21.80 11.83
N PRO A 348 -16.42 -21.81 11.77
CA PRO A 348 -17.17 -22.56 10.76
C PRO A 348 -17.07 -21.90 9.38
N ILE A 349 -16.21 -22.46 8.50
CA ILE A 349 -15.92 -21.93 7.16
C ILE A 349 -17.18 -21.86 6.29
N ASP A 350 -18.05 -22.86 6.39
CA ASP A 350 -19.34 -22.94 5.70
C ASP A 350 -20.23 -21.73 6.00
N LYS A 351 -20.34 -21.33 7.27
CA LYS A 351 -21.13 -20.17 7.69
C LYS A 351 -20.52 -18.86 7.22
N ILE A 352 -19.18 -18.76 7.24
CA ILE A 352 -18.47 -17.59 6.69
C ILE A 352 -18.80 -17.44 5.20
N LEU A 353 -18.68 -18.51 4.42
CA LEU A 353 -18.99 -18.49 2.99
C LEU A 353 -20.45 -18.12 2.70
N LEU A 354 -21.41 -18.64 3.49
CA LEU A 354 -22.81 -18.27 3.37
C LEU A 354 -23.03 -16.77 3.61
N SER A 355 -22.44 -16.22 4.67
CA SER A 355 -22.54 -14.79 4.98
C SER A 355 -21.87 -13.90 3.93
N LEU A 356 -20.71 -14.30 3.40
CA LEU A 356 -20.03 -13.56 2.32
C LEU A 356 -20.86 -13.55 1.03
N ASN A 357 -21.50 -14.66 0.68
CA ASN A 357 -22.35 -14.74 -0.49
C ASN A 357 -23.60 -13.86 -0.33
N ALA A 358 -24.22 -13.86 0.86
CA ALA A 358 -25.36 -13.00 1.16
C ALA A 358 -25.00 -11.51 1.04
N GLU A 359 -23.84 -11.09 1.58
CA GLU A 359 -23.32 -9.72 1.45
C GLU A 359 -23.12 -9.33 -0.03
N ASN A 360 -22.53 -10.22 -0.84
CA ASN A 360 -22.33 -9.96 -2.27
C ASN A 360 -23.67 -9.80 -3.02
N HIS A 361 -24.67 -10.61 -2.70
CA HIS A 361 -26.00 -10.49 -3.30
C HIS A 361 -26.66 -9.15 -2.98
N LEU A 362 -26.52 -8.65 -1.75
CA LEU A 362 -27.04 -7.33 -1.38
C LEU A 362 -26.32 -6.22 -2.16
N ASN A 363 -24.98 -6.28 -2.25
CA ASN A 363 -24.20 -5.29 -2.98
C ASN A 363 -24.56 -5.23 -4.49
N LEU A 364 -24.89 -6.38 -5.11
CA LEU A 364 -25.32 -6.42 -6.51
C LEU A 364 -26.68 -5.72 -6.71
N LEU A 365 -27.61 -5.89 -5.76
CA LEU A 365 -28.92 -5.22 -5.82
C LEU A 365 -28.81 -3.69 -5.68
N ASP A 366 -27.84 -3.20 -4.91
CA ASP A 366 -27.58 -1.77 -4.77
C ASP A 366 -26.96 -1.17 -6.05
N ILE A 367 -26.13 -1.94 -6.77
CA ILE A 367 -25.52 -1.52 -8.04
C ILE A 367 -26.58 -1.37 -9.14
N ASP A 368 -27.49 -2.34 -9.29
CA ASP A 368 -28.55 -2.31 -10.30
C ASP A 368 -29.46 -1.06 -10.18
N ASN A 369 -29.59 -0.48 -8.98
CA ASN A 369 -30.35 0.75 -8.75
C ASN A 369 -29.58 2.03 -9.15
N SER A 370 -28.25 1.95 -9.32
CA SER A 370 -27.35 3.08 -9.62
C SER A 370 -26.92 3.18 -11.09
N GLU A 371 -27.10 2.13 -11.90
CA GLU A 371 -26.61 2.02 -13.28
C GLU A 371 -27.29 2.95 -14.32
N ASN A 372 -28.24 3.80 -13.91
CA ASN A 372 -28.98 4.67 -14.85
C ASN A 372 -28.33 6.03 -15.16
N SER A 373 -27.02 6.21 -14.94
CA SER A 373 -26.33 7.44 -15.35
C SER A 373 -25.64 7.27 -16.71
N THR A 374 -26.10 8.00 -17.72
CA THR A 374 -25.48 8.12 -19.06
C THR A 374 -24.25 9.03 -19.02
N ASN A 375 -23.48 8.98 -17.93
CA ASN A 375 -22.34 9.87 -17.72
C ASN A 375 -21.17 9.45 -18.61
N ARG A 376 -20.59 10.43 -19.30
CA ARG A 376 -19.34 10.24 -20.06
C ARG A 376 -18.15 10.69 -19.23
N ILE A 377 -17.01 10.10 -19.51
CA ILE A 377 -15.71 10.49 -18.99
C ILE A 377 -14.92 11.15 -20.10
N TYR A 378 -14.33 12.29 -19.80
CA TYR A 378 -13.42 12.98 -20.70
C TYR A 378 -11.98 12.73 -20.30
N THR A 379 -11.20 12.24 -21.25
CA THR A 379 -9.73 12.21 -21.15
C THR A 379 -9.18 13.53 -21.67
N ILE A 380 -8.46 14.24 -20.82
CA ILE A 380 -7.99 15.60 -21.08
C ILE A 380 -6.48 15.66 -20.90
N LYS A 381 -5.79 16.25 -21.88
CA LYS A 381 -4.40 16.65 -21.72
C LYS A 381 -4.35 18.08 -21.16
N ALA A 382 -3.85 18.20 -19.94
CA ALA A 382 -3.66 19.47 -19.23
C ALA A 382 -2.18 19.90 -19.30
N CYS A 383 -1.89 21.10 -19.80
CA CYS A 383 -0.54 21.66 -19.86
C CYS A 383 -0.42 22.87 -18.93
N TYR A 384 0.63 22.91 -18.10
CA TYR A 384 0.85 23.96 -17.11
C TYR A 384 1.82 25.03 -17.61
N ALA A 385 1.53 26.29 -17.28
CA ALA A 385 2.35 27.47 -17.56
C ALA A 385 2.74 27.63 -19.05
N ASN A 386 1.88 27.20 -19.99
CA ASN A 386 2.16 27.15 -21.43
C ASN A 386 3.41 26.34 -21.82
N ASN A 387 3.94 25.54 -20.90
CA ASN A 387 5.10 24.71 -21.14
C ASN A 387 4.63 23.32 -21.57
N LYS A 388 4.86 22.97 -22.85
CA LYS A 388 4.49 21.66 -23.41
C LYS A 388 5.19 20.47 -22.75
N ARG A 389 6.23 20.71 -21.94
CA ARG A 389 6.91 19.68 -21.14
C ARG A 389 6.26 19.45 -19.78
N LEU A 390 5.42 20.36 -19.30
CA LEU A 390 4.73 20.25 -18.01
C LEU A 390 3.28 19.88 -18.25
N TRP A 391 2.95 18.59 -18.22
CA TRP A 391 1.61 18.12 -18.54
C TRP A 391 1.14 16.95 -17.70
N LYS A 392 -0.19 16.84 -17.55
CA LYS A 392 -0.91 15.69 -16.99
C LYS A 392 -1.97 15.22 -17.99
N ILE A 393 -2.24 13.92 -18.03
CA ILE A 393 -3.43 13.36 -18.67
C ILE A 393 -4.39 12.97 -17.56
N ILE A 394 -5.59 13.54 -17.58
CA ILE A 394 -6.61 13.38 -16.54
C ILE A 394 -7.89 12.81 -17.13
N GLU A 395 -8.60 12.03 -16.33
CA GLU A 395 -9.98 11.61 -16.61
C GLU A 395 -10.92 12.28 -15.62
N ILE A 396 -12.01 12.84 -16.13
CA ILE A 396 -13.02 13.55 -15.33
C ILE A 396 -14.42 13.35 -15.92
N GLU A 397 -15.42 13.27 -15.05
CA GLU A 397 -16.82 13.16 -15.44
C GLU A 397 -17.28 14.40 -16.23
N SER A 398 -18.07 14.19 -17.28
CA SER A 398 -18.54 15.26 -18.17
C SER A 398 -19.61 16.14 -17.53
N ASN A 399 -20.46 15.58 -16.68
CA ASN A 399 -21.61 16.24 -16.05
C ASN A 399 -21.25 16.98 -14.75
N ILE A 400 -20.00 16.88 -14.29
CA ILE A 400 -19.56 17.51 -13.06
C ILE A 400 -19.73 19.04 -13.15
N PRO A 401 -20.09 19.72 -12.05
CA PRO A 401 -20.08 21.18 -12.02
C PRO A 401 -18.70 21.74 -12.42
N VAL A 402 -18.68 22.74 -13.29
CA VAL A 402 -17.45 23.40 -13.77
C VAL A 402 -16.56 23.87 -12.61
N GLU A 403 -17.15 24.38 -11.53
CA GLU A 403 -16.42 24.84 -10.35
C GLU A 403 -15.72 23.69 -9.63
N LEU A 404 -16.39 22.55 -9.50
CA LEU A 404 -15.83 21.37 -8.88
C LEU A 404 -14.73 20.75 -9.75
N ALA A 405 -14.92 20.70 -11.07
CA ALA A 405 -13.86 20.33 -12.01
C ALA A 405 -12.65 21.25 -11.91
N ALA A 406 -12.87 22.57 -11.84
CA ALA A 406 -11.80 23.54 -11.67
C ALA A 406 -11.00 23.27 -10.39
N ASN A 407 -11.69 23.05 -9.27
CA ASN A 407 -11.08 22.75 -7.98
C ASN A 407 -10.24 21.47 -8.05
N TYR A 408 -10.79 20.39 -8.63
CA TYR A 408 -10.03 19.15 -8.81
C TYR A 408 -8.77 19.35 -9.66
N ILE A 409 -8.88 20.06 -10.79
CA ILE A 409 -7.74 20.32 -11.67
C ILE A 409 -6.69 21.16 -10.95
N LEU A 410 -7.08 22.19 -10.20
CA LEU A 410 -6.14 22.99 -9.40
C LEU A 410 -5.42 22.12 -8.36
N THR A 411 -6.15 21.29 -7.61
CA THR A 411 -5.58 20.36 -6.62
C THR A 411 -4.64 19.36 -7.26
N MET A 412 -4.97 18.82 -8.44
CA MET A 412 -4.10 17.89 -9.18
C MET A 412 -2.76 18.53 -9.60
N PHE A 413 -2.68 19.85 -9.73
CA PHE A 413 -1.44 20.60 -9.97
C PHE A 413 -0.87 21.23 -8.69
N LEU A 414 -1.34 20.78 -7.51
CA LEU A 414 -0.92 21.26 -6.19
C LEU A 414 -1.10 22.77 -6.01
N LEU A 415 -2.09 23.34 -6.69
CA LEU A 415 -2.45 24.74 -6.59
C LEU A 415 -3.57 24.92 -5.55
N PRO A 416 -3.55 26.01 -4.76
CA PRO A 416 -4.59 26.26 -3.77
C PRO A 416 -5.93 26.55 -4.44
N VAL A 417 -6.98 25.90 -3.95
CA VAL A 417 -8.36 25.96 -4.45
C VAL A 417 -9.03 27.32 -4.23
N ASN A 418 -8.52 28.10 -3.27
CA ASN A 418 -9.16 29.33 -2.77
C ASN A 418 -8.89 30.59 -3.63
N LYS A 419 -8.31 30.46 -4.82
CA LYS A 419 -7.92 31.60 -5.66
C LYS A 419 -9.05 32.03 -6.60
N LYS A 420 -9.13 33.33 -6.94
CA LYS A 420 -9.96 33.72 -8.08
C LYS A 420 -9.30 33.19 -9.35
N TYR A 421 -10.07 32.43 -10.11
CA TYR A 421 -9.72 31.89 -11.41
C TYR A 421 -10.73 32.30 -12.49
N ILE A 422 -10.24 32.43 -13.71
CA ILE A 422 -11.05 32.70 -14.89
C ILE A 422 -10.90 31.50 -15.81
N ILE A 423 -12.03 31.00 -16.31
CA ILE A 423 -12.04 29.96 -17.33
C ILE A 423 -12.36 30.62 -18.67
N LYS A 424 -11.48 30.42 -19.64
CA LYS A 424 -11.69 30.86 -21.03
C LYS A 424 -11.87 29.63 -21.90
N SER A 425 -12.97 29.54 -22.64
CA SER A 425 -13.18 28.50 -23.66
C SER A 425 -13.20 29.14 -25.04
N LYS A 426 -12.27 28.70 -25.91
CA LYS A 426 -12.18 29.17 -27.29
C LYS A 426 -12.50 28.00 -28.23
N SER A 427 -13.62 28.13 -28.94
CA SER A 427 -13.98 27.26 -30.07
C SER A 427 -13.59 27.92 -31.38
N LYS A 428 -13.22 27.15 -32.41
CA LYS A 428 -12.81 27.68 -33.72
C LYS A 428 -13.86 28.60 -34.36
N ASN A 429 -15.16 28.40 -34.06
CA ASN A 429 -16.28 29.04 -34.75
C ASN A 429 -17.27 29.79 -33.82
N LYS A 430 -16.98 29.95 -32.53
CA LYS A 430 -17.88 30.62 -31.56
C LYS A 430 -17.17 31.73 -30.78
N LYS A 431 -17.94 32.68 -30.25
CA LYS A 431 -17.45 33.71 -29.32
C LYS A 431 -16.77 33.04 -28.12
N GLU A 432 -15.66 33.63 -27.67
CA GLU A 432 -14.94 33.19 -26.47
C GLU A 432 -15.89 33.25 -25.26
N ILE A 433 -16.05 32.12 -24.58
CA ILE A 433 -16.84 32.06 -23.35
C ILE A 433 -15.87 32.34 -22.20
N ILE A 434 -16.17 33.38 -21.42
CA ILE A 434 -15.41 33.73 -20.22
C ILE A 434 -16.31 33.43 -19.02
N TYR A 435 -15.91 32.45 -18.22
CA TYR A 435 -16.58 32.07 -17.00
C TYR A 435 -15.79 32.55 -15.78
N VAL A 436 -16.47 33.23 -14.87
CA VAL A 436 -15.90 33.83 -13.65
C VAL A 436 -16.77 33.38 -12.46
N PRO A 437 -16.40 32.29 -11.76
CA PRO A 437 -17.23 31.66 -10.72
C PRO A 437 -17.74 32.63 -9.66
N PHE A 438 -16.87 33.50 -9.12
CA PHE A 438 -17.20 34.49 -8.06
C PHE A 438 -18.17 35.61 -8.50
N LYS A 439 -18.62 35.63 -9.76
CA LYS A 439 -19.58 36.59 -10.29
C LYS A 439 -20.92 35.96 -10.70
N CYS A 440 -21.02 34.63 -10.71
CA CYS A 440 -22.27 33.94 -11.03
C CYS A 440 -23.24 34.00 -9.83
N LYS A 441 -24.52 34.24 -10.12
CA LYS A 441 -25.60 34.11 -9.11
C LYS A 441 -25.81 32.62 -8.82
N GLU A 442 -26.14 32.31 -7.57
CA GLU A 442 -26.18 30.95 -6.97
C GLU A 442 -27.10 29.92 -7.67
N ASP A 443 -27.92 30.32 -8.64
CA ASP A 443 -28.97 29.47 -9.22
C ASP A 443 -28.59 28.71 -10.52
N PHE A 444 -27.37 28.85 -11.06
CA PHE A 444 -27.00 28.19 -12.33
C PHE A 444 -25.70 27.37 -12.23
N VAL A 445 -25.85 26.05 -12.10
CA VAL A 445 -24.74 25.09 -12.13
C VAL A 445 -24.46 24.68 -13.58
N LEU A 446 -23.38 25.22 -14.15
CA LEU A 446 -22.93 24.86 -15.49
C LEU A 446 -22.18 23.51 -15.46
N PRO A 447 -22.59 22.49 -16.24
CA PRO A 447 -21.86 21.24 -16.35
C PRO A 447 -20.59 21.41 -17.19
N PHE A 448 -19.57 20.61 -16.91
CA PHE A 448 -18.26 20.71 -17.57
C PHE A 448 -18.30 20.42 -19.07
N SER A 449 -19.22 19.56 -19.51
CA SER A 449 -19.53 19.27 -20.91
C SER A 449 -19.84 20.50 -21.76
N ASP A 450 -20.47 21.52 -21.17
CA ASP A 450 -20.86 22.71 -21.92
C ASP A 450 -19.64 23.55 -22.34
N LEU A 451 -18.51 23.41 -21.62
CA LEU A 451 -17.24 24.05 -21.96
C LEU A 451 -16.42 23.24 -22.99
N LEU A 452 -16.53 21.90 -22.94
CA LEU A 452 -15.79 20.94 -23.77
C LEU A 452 -16.69 20.37 -24.88
N ASN A 453 -17.07 21.20 -25.85
CA ASN A 453 -17.70 20.71 -27.07
C ASN A 453 -16.63 20.17 -28.05
N ASN A 454 -16.97 19.14 -28.85
CA ASN A 454 -16.10 18.35 -29.74
C ASN A 454 -15.27 19.13 -30.80
N ASP A 455 -15.40 20.45 -30.91
CA ASP A 455 -14.78 21.31 -31.92
C ASP A 455 -13.34 21.77 -31.57
N ASN A 456 -12.48 20.88 -31.02
CA ASN A 456 -11.11 21.23 -30.66
C ASN A 456 -11.04 22.42 -29.67
N ASN A 457 -11.95 22.46 -28.70
CA ASN A 457 -11.99 23.52 -27.70
C ASN A 457 -10.72 23.52 -26.85
N LEU A 458 -10.06 24.68 -26.80
CA LEU A 458 -9.00 24.95 -25.84
C LEU A 458 -9.64 25.64 -24.65
N ILE A 459 -9.58 25.00 -23.48
CA ILE A 459 -9.99 25.64 -22.22
C ILE A 459 -8.73 26.11 -21.51
N THR A 460 -8.75 27.34 -21.01
CA THR A 460 -7.65 27.90 -20.24
C THR A 460 -8.14 28.34 -18.88
N PHE A 461 -7.58 27.75 -17.83
CA PHE A 461 -7.72 28.20 -16.45
C PHE A 461 -6.62 29.21 -16.16
N ILE A 462 -6.99 30.39 -15.67
CA ILE A 462 -6.05 31.46 -15.32
C ILE A 462 -6.34 31.87 -13.88
N THR A 463 -5.36 31.73 -12.98
CA THR A 463 -5.48 32.19 -11.58
C THR A 463 -4.84 33.56 -11.38
N ASP A 464 -5.19 34.24 -10.28
CA ASP A 464 -4.67 35.58 -9.91
C ASP A 464 -3.12 35.71 -9.82
N ARG A 465 -2.37 34.59 -9.77
CA ARG A 465 -0.89 34.57 -9.65
C ARG A 465 -0.17 34.07 -10.93
N GLU A 466 -0.71 34.37 -12.11
CA GLU A 466 -0.17 33.95 -13.43
C GLU A 466 -0.12 32.42 -13.70
N HIS A 467 -0.62 31.56 -12.81
CA HIS A 467 -0.73 30.13 -13.14
C HIS A 467 -1.79 29.94 -14.25
N ARG A 468 -1.35 29.33 -15.34
CA ARG A 468 -2.17 29.03 -16.51
C ARG A 468 -2.19 27.53 -16.77
N ILE A 469 -3.37 26.93 -16.82
CA ILE A 469 -3.55 25.52 -17.19
C ILE A 469 -4.38 25.46 -18.46
N GLU A 470 -3.81 24.89 -19.52
CA GLU A 470 -4.47 24.68 -20.80
C GLU A 470 -4.97 23.25 -20.89
N LEU A 471 -6.29 23.07 -21.06
CA LEU A 471 -6.93 21.78 -21.24
C LEU A 471 -7.29 21.57 -22.71
N LYS A 472 -6.99 20.37 -23.18
CA LYS A 472 -7.42 19.88 -24.49
C LYS A 472 -8.04 18.50 -24.34
N LEU A 473 -9.29 18.36 -24.78
CA LEU A 473 -9.95 17.05 -24.88
C LEU A 473 -9.15 16.16 -25.85
N SER A 474 -8.83 14.96 -25.41
CA SER A 474 -8.14 13.96 -26.24
C SER A 474 -9.03 12.78 -26.60
N ASP A 475 -9.88 12.32 -25.67
CA ASP A 475 -10.74 11.16 -25.87
C ASP A 475 -11.98 11.20 -24.95
N GLU A 476 -12.98 10.39 -25.24
CA GLU A 476 -14.17 10.19 -24.40
C GLU A 476 -14.56 8.71 -24.32
N HIS A 477 -15.04 8.27 -23.16
CA HIS A 477 -15.57 6.92 -22.97
C HIS A 477 -16.70 6.90 -21.95
N ASP A 478 -17.39 5.77 -21.83
CA ASP A 478 -18.49 5.59 -20.88
C ASP A 478 -17.98 5.50 -19.44
N PHE A 479 -18.80 5.95 -18.48
CA PHE A 479 -18.51 5.82 -17.06
C PHE A 479 -18.30 4.35 -16.65
N ILE A 480 -17.32 4.12 -15.77
CA ILE A 480 -16.97 2.80 -15.24
C ILE A 480 -17.03 2.88 -13.72
N ASP A 481 -17.96 2.13 -13.12
CA ASP A 481 -18.24 2.12 -11.67
C ASP A 481 -17.04 1.64 -10.82
N LYS A 482 -16.14 0.84 -11.39
CA LYS A 482 -14.93 0.34 -10.72
C LYS A 482 -13.80 1.36 -10.65
N ILE A 483 -13.91 2.47 -11.37
CA ILE A 483 -12.92 3.55 -11.37
C ILE A 483 -13.40 4.68 -10.46
N VAL A 484 -12.48 5.32 -9.75
CA VAL A 484 -12.73 6.54 -8.99
C VAL A 484 -12.27 7.73 -9.83
N TYR A 485 -13.20 8.62 -10.14
CA TYR A 485 -12.94 9.87 -10.88
C TYR A 485 -12.98 11.08 -9.93
N PRO A 486 -12.26 12.17 -10.26
CA PRO A 486 -11.29 12.28 -11.34
C PRO A 486 -9.97 11.59 -10.99
N ARG A 487 -9.20 11.16 -12.00
CA ARG A 487 -7.88 10.51 -11.80
C ARG A 487 -6.83 10.96 -12.79
N ILE A 488 -5.56 10.78 -12.42
CA ILE A 488 -4.40 11.08 -13.28
C ILE A 488 -3.95 9.79 -13.96
N LEU A 489 -3.99 9.75 -15.29
CA LEU A 489 -3.49 8.61 -16.08
C LEU A 489 -1.98 8.63 -16.24
N SER A 490 -1.38 9.82 -16.36
CA SER A 490 0.07 9.99 -16.47
C SER A 490 0.46 11.45 -16.33
N GLN A 491 1.73 11.70 -15.99
CA GLN A 491 2.33 13.02 -16.05
C GLN A 491 3.75 13.00 -16.63
N SER A 492 4.20 14.15 -17.13
CA SER A 492 5.58 14.36 -17.58
C SER A 492 6.58 14.28 -16.43
N LYS A 493 7.76 13.71 -16.68
CA LYS A 493 8.86 13.64 -15.72
C LYS A 493 9.26 15.03 -15.19
N GLU A 494 9.31 16.01 -16.08
CA GLU A 494 9.66 17.39 -15.75
C GLU A 494 8.67 18.03 -14.77
N LEU A 495 7.38 17.65 -14.86
CA LEU A 495 6.37 18.10 -13.90
C LEU A 495 6.51 17.39 -12.56
N THR A 496 6.78 16.08 -12.57
CA THR A 496 7.07 15.33 -11.33
C THR A 496 8.26 15.93 -10.58
N GLU A 497 9.36 16.22 -11.28
CA GLU A 497 10.54 16.87 -10.69
C GLU A 497 10.22 18.27 -10.18
N TYR A 498 9.45 19.06 -10.94
CA TYR A 498 8.99 20.38 -10.51
C TYR A 498 8.14 20.30 -9.23
N GLU A 499 7.19 19.38 -9.16
CA GLU A 499 6.29 19.21 -8.01
C GLU A 499 7.03 18.70 -6.77
N HIS A 500 7.97 17.77 -6.91
CA HIS A 500 8.81 17.34 -5.79
C HIS A 500 9.67 18.47 -5.22
N ASN A 501 10.21 19.34 -6.08
CA ASN A 501 11.01 20.49 -5.64
C ASN A 501 10.18 21.61 -4.97
N LEU A 502 8.84 21.55 -5.01
CA LEU A 502 8.00 22.50 -4.25
C LEU A 502 7.91 22.15 -2.76
N PHE A 503 8.25 20.91 -2.38
CA PHE A 503 8.13 20.38 -1.01
C PHE A 503 9.46 20.02 -0.36
N LEU A 504 10.57 20.11 -1.11
CA LEU A 504 11.94 20.12 -0.58
C LEU A 504 12.35 21.55 -0.25
#